data_AF-A0A392PXB9-F1
#
_entry.id   AF-A0A392PXB9-F1
#
_cell.length_a   1.000
_cell.length_b   1.000
_cell.length_c   1.000
_cell.angle_alpha   90.00
_cell.angle_beta   90.00
_cell.angle_gamma   90.00
#
_symmetry.space_group_name_H-M   'P 1'
#
loop_
_entity.id
_entity.type
_entity.pdbx_description
1 polymer ?
#
loop_
_entity_poly.entity_id
_entity_poly.type
_entity_poly.pdbx_seq_one_letter_code
_entity_poly.pdbx_strand_id
1 'polypeptide(L)'
;MSNSLKGRPVQGRIYEGKESPQFVALFQPMVVLKGGLSTGYKNLITDKDLSDETYTEKSIALIRISGTSIHNNKAVQVDAV
;
A
#
# COMPACT_ATOMS: atom_id res chain seq x y z
N MET A 1 -10.57 18.08 -7.53
CA MET A 1 -11.34 17.06 -6.80
C MET A 1 -12.22 17.67 -5.71
N SER A 2 -11.70 18.38 -4.69
CA SER A 2 -12.52 19.00 -3.63
C SER A 2 -13.59 19.96 -4.16
N ASN A 3 -13.23 20.81 -5.12
CA ASN A 3 -14.13 21.83 -5.68
C ASN A 3 -15.32 21.22 -6.44
N SER A 4 -15.13 20.09 -7.13
CA SER A 4 -16.21 19.40 -7.86
C SER A 4 -17.24 18.80 -6.92
N LEU A 5 -16.85 18.45 -5.69
CA LEU A 5 -17.71 17.89 -4.64
C LEU A 5 -18.13 18.94 -3.59
N LYS A 6 -18.00 20.23 -3.93
CA LYS A 6 -18.36 21.37 -3.06
C LYS A 6 -17.72 21.30 -1.65
N GLY A 7 -16.53 20.71 -1.54
CA GLY A 7 -15.81 20.58 -0.28
C GLY A 7 -16.47 19.67 0.78
N ARG A 8 -17.48 18.88 0.42
CA ARG A 8 -18.20 18.00 1.37
C ARG A 8 -17.38 16.81 1.87
N PRO A 9 -16.58 16.12 1.04
CA PRO A 9 -15.80 14.97 1.50
C PRO A 9 -14.61 15.40 2.37
N VAL A 10 -14.35 14.64 3.43
CA VAL A 10 -13.12 14.76 4.22
C VAL A 10 -11.94 14.23 3.41
N GLN A 11 -10.86 14.99 3.34
CA GLN A 11 -9.61 14.58 2.69
C GLN A 11 -8.61 14.10 3.73
N GLY A 12 -7.99 12.95 3.48
CA GLY A 12 -6.93 12.40 4.31
C GLY A 12 -5.69 12.13 3.48
N ARG A 13 -4.51 12.46 4.02
CA ARG A 13 -3.23 12.00 3.51
C ARG A 13 -2.73 10.91 4.44
N ILE A 14 -2.41 9.75 3.87
CA ILE A 14 -1.98 8.58 4.62
C ILE A 14 -0.57 8.23 4.17
N TYR A 15 0.28 7.92 5.14
CA TYR A 15 1.63 7.42 4.92
C TYR A 15 1.69 5.96 5.33
N GLU A 16 2.47 5.17 4.60
CA GLU A 16 2.73 3.78 4.93
C GLU A 16 3.30 3.68 6.35
N GLY A 17 2.75 2.75 7.14
CA GLY A 17 3.10 2.54 8.55
C GLY A 17 2.48 3.56 9.52
N LYS A 18 1.79 4.59 9.03
CA LYS A 18 1.07 5.60 9.83
C LYS A 18 -0.40 5.72 9.44
N GLU A 19 -1.00 4.61 9.05
CA GLU A 19 -2.40 4.53 8.68
C GLU A 19 -3.32 4.70 9.91
N SER A 20 -4.40 5.47 9.76
CA SER A 20 -5.38 5.61 10.82
C SER A 20 -6.18 4.31 11.02
N PRO A 21 -6.64 4.00 12.24
CA PRO A 21 -7.48 2.83 12.52
C PRO A 21 -8.72 2.74 11.62
N GLN A 22 -9.30 3.88 11.26
CA GLN A 22 -10.47 3.96 10.39
C GLN A 22 -10.14 3.54 8.96
N PHE A 23 -8.97 3.94 8.45
CA PHE A 23 -8.54 3.55 7.11
C PHE A 23 -8.24 2.05 7.03
N VAL A 24 -7.54 1.51 8.04
CA VAL A 24 -7.25 0.07 8.12
C VAL A 24 -8.54 -0.75 8.11
N ALA A 25 -9.55 -0.32 8.88
CA ALA A 25 -10.82 -1.02 8.98
C ALA A 25 -11.63 -1.11 7.67
N LEU A 26 -11.33 -0.27 6.67
CA LEU A 26 -11.94 -0.36 5.34
C LEU A 26 -11.50 -1.62 4.59
N PHE A 27 -10.35 -2.20 4.95
CA PHE A 27 -9.77 -3.38 4.33
C PHE A 27 -9.80 -4.54 5.33
N GLN A 28 -10.44 -5.64 4.98
CA GLN A 28 -10.58 -6.79 5.87
C GLN A 28 -10.12 -8.07 5.17
N PRO A 29 -8.80 -8.38 5.16
CA PRO A 29 -7.65 -7.66 5.77
C PRO A 29 -6.99 -6.60 4.88
N MET A 30 -6.17 -5.72 5.47
CA MET A 30 -5.33 -4.77 4.73
C MET A 30 -4.02 -5.44 4.29
N VAL A 31 -3.77 -5.49 2.98
CA VAL A 31 -2.54 -6.06 2.40
C VAL A 31 -1.71 -4.96 1.75
N VAL A 32 -0.43 -4.87 2.12
CA VAL A 32 0.55 -3.94 1.56
C VAL A 32 1.60 -4.74 0.79
N LEU A 33 1.63 -4.57 -0.53
CA LEU A 33 2.61 -5.18 -1.43
C LEU A 33 3.70 -4.18 -1.77
N LYS A 34 4.91 -4.68 -2.01
CA LYS A 34 6.03 -3.86 -2.48
C LYS A 34 5.85 -3.48 -3.95
N GLY A 35 6.50 -2.39 -4.34
CA GLY A 35 6.51 -1.86 -5.69
C GLY A 35 5.25 -1.11 -6.09
N GLY A 36 4.90 -1.18 -7.38
CA GLY A 36 3.78 -0.41 -7.90
C GLY A 36 3.43 -0.70 -9.36
N LEU A 37 2.13 -0.62 -9.66
CA LEU A 37 1.60 -0.76 -11.03
C LEU A 37 1.39 0.58 -11.73
N SER A 38 1.55 1.70 -11.01
CA SER A 38 1.35 3.02 -11.60
C SER A 38 2.45 3.34 -12.61
N THR A 39 2.08 4.03 -13.69
CA THR A 39 3.05 4.53 -14.68
C THR A 39 4.12 5.39 -14.04
N GLY A 40 3.76 6.22 -13.07
CA GLY A 40 4.71 7.03 -12.30
C GLY A 40 5.75 6.19 -11.55
N TYR A 41 5.36 5.06 -10.96
CA TYR A 41 6.31 4.14 -10.33
C TYR A 41 7.23 3.49 -11.36
N LYS A 42 6.67 2.97 -12.47
CA LYS A 42 7.46 2.32 -13.54
C LYS A 42 8.46 3.27 -14.20
N ASN A 43 8.07 4.52 -14.42
CA ASN A 43 8.98 5.55 -14.93
C ASN A 43 10.10 5.84 -13.91
N LEU A 44 9.76 6.00 -12.63
CA LEU A 44 10.74 6.29 -11.59
C LEU A 44 11.79 5.19 -11.40
N ILE A 45 11.40 3.91 -11.46
CA ILE A 45 12.37 2.80 -11.38
C ILE A 45 13.26 2.75 -12.62
N THR A 46 12.73 3.08 -13.79
CA THR A 46 13.48 3.09 -15.06
C THR A 46 14.49 4.24 -15.07
N ASP A 47 14.06 5.44 -14.65
CA ASP A 47 14.90 6.64 -14.58
C ASP A 47 16.05 6.51 -13.57
N LYS A 48 15.85 5.70 -12.51
CA LYS A 48 16.82 5.50 -11.43
C LYS A 48 17.59 4.18 -11.53
N ASP A 49 17.36 3.38 -12.58
CA ASP A 49 17.94 2.04 -12.76
C ASP A 49 17.77 1.16 -11.50
N LEU A 50 16.57 1.18 -10.92
CA LEU A 50 16.22 0.40 -9.73
C LEU A 50 15.53 -0.90 -10.13
N SER A 51 15.75 -1.96 -9.36
CA SER A 51 15.04 -3.22 -9.52
C SER A 51 13.54 -3.07 -9.25
N ASP A 52 12.73 -3.67 -10.10
CA ASP A 52 11.28 -3.71 -9.92
C ASP A 52 10.92 -4.72 -8.82
N GLU A 53 10.53 -4.21 -7.66
CA GLU A 53 10.07 -5.01 -6.51
C GLU A 53 8.57 -5.34 -6.57
N THR A 54 7.90 -5.03 -7.68
CA THR A 54 6.47 -5.27 -7.83
C THR A 54 6.18 -6.77 -7.81
N TYR A 55 5.26 -7.18 -6.95
CA TYR A 55 4.78 -8.56 -6.88
C TYR A 55 4.26 -9.05 -8.24
N THR A 56 4.64 -10.27 -8.62
CA THR A 56 4.11 -11.00 -9.77
C THR A 56 3.69 -12.41 -9.37
N GLU A 57 2.77 -13.03 -10.12
CA GLU A 57 2.28 -14.38 -9.82
C GLU A 57 3.38 -15.47 -9.80
N LYS A 58 4.51 -15.19 -10.47
CA LYS A 58 5.67 -16.10 -10.52
C LYS A 58 6.72 -15.79 -9.45
N SER A 59 6.57 -14.67 -8.73
CA SER A 59 7.52 -14.25 -7.70
C SER A 59 7.22 -14.94 -6.37
N ILE A 60 8.29 -15.25 -5.63
CA ILE A 60 8.20 -15.69 -4.24
C ILE A 60 8.11 -14.44 -3.38
N ALA A 61 7.12 -14.38 -2.49
CA ALA A 61 6.93 -13.26 -1.56
C ALA A 61 6.84 -13.77 -0.12
N LEU A 62 7.53 -13.10 0.80
CA LEU A 62 7.37 -13.30 2.23
C LEU A 62 6.38 -12.27 2.78
N ILE A 63 5.33 -12.73 3.44
CA ILE A 63 4.28 -11.87 4.00
C ILE A 63 4.31 -11.97 5.51
N ARG A 64 4.57 -10.84 6.18
CA ARG A 64 4.46 -10.73 7.63
C ARG A 64 3.04 -10.31 7.98
N ILE A 65 2.32 -11.17 8.68
CA ILE A 65 1.00 -10.88 9.25
C ILE A 65 1.20 -10.29 10.64
N SER A 66 0.56 -9.17 10.94
CA SER A 66 0.67 -8.49 12.23
C SER A 66 -0.70 -8.01 12.72
N GLY A 67 -1.03 -8.45 13.93
CA GLY A 67 -2.31 -8.16 14.58
C GLY A 67 -3.51 -8.87 13.92
N THR A 68 -4.58 -9.04 14.70
CA THR A 68 -5.80 -9.76 14.29
C THR A 68 -7.07 -8.94 14.52
N SER A 69 -6.95 -7.74 15.08
CA SER A 69 -8.07 -6.84 15.33
C SER A 69 -8.47 -6.10 14.05
N ILE A 70 -9.76 -5.77 13.92
CA ILE A 70 -10.31 -5.02 12.77
C ILE A 70 -9.61 -3.69 12.48
N HIS A 71 -8.95 -3.10 13.47
CA HIS A 71 -8.23 -1.83 13.36
C HIS A 71 -6.72 -1.99 13.17
N ASN A 72 -6.23 -3.23 13.18
CA ASN A 72 -4.82 -3.57 13.15
C ASN A 72 -4.63 -5.00 12.60
N ASN A 73 -5.13 -5.26 11.38
CA ASN A 73 -5.07 -6.55 10.69
C ASN A 73 -4.21 -6.44 9.42
N LYS A 74 -2.97 -5.96 9.55
CA LYS A 74 -2.10 -5.67 8.40
C LYS A 74 -1.27 -6.88 8.03
N ALA A 75 -1.21 -7.16 6.73
CA ALA A 75 -0.27 -8.08 6.12
C ALA A 75 0.67 -7.30 5.20
N VAL A 76 1.97 -7.36 5.45
CA VAL A 76 2.98 -6.57 4.73
C VAL A 76 3.98 -7.49 4.04
N GLN A 77 4.24 -7.26 2.76
CA GLN A 77 5.32 -7.92 2.03
C GLN A 77 6.68 -7.42 2.54
N VAL A 78 7.53 -8.37 2.94
CA VAL A 78 8.88 -8.12 3.44
C VAL A 78 9.89 -8.84 2.56
N ASP A 79 11.17 -8.49 2.71
CA ASP A 79 12.24 -9.17 1.99
C ASP A 79 12.34 -10.63 2.42
N ALA A 80 12.42 -11.53 1.43
CA ALA A 80 12.73 -12.93 1.66
C ALA A 80 14.23 -13.03 1.99
N VAL A 81 14.54 -13.49 3.20
CA VAL A 81 15.92 -13.67 3.70
C VAL A 81 16.61 -14.81 2.97
#